data_AF-A0A094DRY1-F1
#
_entry.id   AF-A0A094DRY1-F1
#
_cell.length_a   1.000
_cell.length_b   1.000
_cell.length_c   1.000
_cell.angle_alpha   90.00
_cell.angle_beta   90.00
_cell.angle_gamma   90.00
#
_symmetry.space_group_name_H-M   'P 1'
#
loop_
_entity.id
_entity.type
_entity.pdbx_description
1 polymer ?
#
loop_
_entity_poly.entity_id
_entity_poly.type
_entity_poly.pdbx_seq_one_letter_code
_entity_poly.pdbx_strand_id
1 'polypeptide(L)'
;MQTGRRKANTSHDEQSEVEQAKGIQARPENFIKLNYEYRRIICVGAECMKAIPLSKLGKHLGMEHNVPKGATATFIDSIGKEAWVRRREGTPADGLEPQEGIRILNGYRCRHCDVFRARSAMSVEDHWDSEGHGVAEGSMVEQVRMQSWSSEEWRAVFRVVEEGLRSDGEDGLFCKVPNSVGEECEWIRGIGGPDGIIEEWVVI
;
A
#
# COMPACT_ATOMS: atom_id res chain seq x y z
N MET A 1 -10.47 10.10 -76.09
CA MET A 1 -11.29 9.74 -74.93
C MET A 1 -10.43 8.82 -74.06
N GLN A 2 -9.96 9.32 -72.89
CA GLN A 2 -10.41 8.89 -71.55
C GLN A 2 -10.13 7.38 -71.32
N THR A 3 -9.44 6.84 -70.31
CA THR A 3 -8.96 7.18 -68.95
C THR A 3 -8.11 5.94 -68.55
N GLY A 4 -6.99 5.96 -67.83
CA GLY A 4 -6.82 6.38 -66.44
C GLY A 4 -7.00 5.22 -65.44
N ARG A 5 -6.01 5.04 -64.53
CA ARG A 5 -6.05 4.42 -63.18
C ARG A 5 -6.07 2.89 -63.04
N ARG A 6 -5.54 2.27 -61.96
CA ARG A 6 -4.57 2.60 -60.89
C ARG A 6 -4.30 1.26 -60.17
N LYS A 7 -3.08 1.10 -59.64
CA LYS A 7 -2.70 0.03 -58.72
C LYS A 7 -3.49 0.17 -57.40
N ALA A 8 -4.00 -0.93 -56.86
CA ALA A 8 -4.46 -1.02 -55.48
C ALA A 8 -3.33 -1.65 -54.65
N ASN A 9 -2.72 -0.82 -53.81
CA ASN A 9 -1.87 -1.23 -52.69
C ASN A 9 -2.80 -1.24 -51.47
N THR A 10 -2.97 -2.40 -50.84
CA THR A 10 -3.75 -2.51 -49.59
C THR A 10 -2.94 -3.36 -48.61
N SER A 11 -2.16 -2.71 -47.76
CA SER A 11 -1.49 -3.35 -46.61
C SER A 11 -0.85 -2.30 -45.67
N HIS A 12 -1.62 -1.29 -45.21
CA HIS A 12 -1.01 -0.25 -44.37
C HIS A 12 -1.83 0.26 -43.18
N ASP A 13 -3.00 -0.31 -42.88
CA ASP A 13 -3.87 0.24 -41.81
C ASP A 13 -3.98 -0.62 -40.55
N GLU A 14 -3.66 -1.92 -40.55
CA GLU A 14 -3.86 -2.76 -39.34
C GLU A 14 -2.64 -2.83 -38.41
N GLN A 15 -1.47 -2.33 -38.82
CA GLN A 15 -0.27 -2.29 -37.97
C GLN A 15 -0.08 -0.96 -37.21
N SER A 16 -0.92 0.04 -37.49
CA SER A 16 -0.79 1.38 -36.91
C SER A 16 -1.31 1.49 -35.46
N GLU A 17 -2.29 0.68 -35.07
CA GLU A 17 -2.92 0.79 -33.75
C GLU A 17 -2.20 0.00 -32.65
N VAL A 18 -1.38 -0.99 -33.00
CA VAL A 18 -0.67 -1.84 -32.02
C VAL A 18 0.68 -1.23 -31.60
N GLU A 19 1.30 -0.36 -32.41
CA GLU A 19 2.59 0.26 -32.07
C GLU A 19 2.47 1.56 -31.26
N GLN A 20 1.29 2.18 -31.19
CA GLN A 20 1.09 3.42 -30.40
C GLN A 20 0.98 3.19 -28.88
N ALA A 21 0.86 1.94 -28.43
CA ALA A 21 0.82 1.60 -27.00
C ALA A 21 2.20 1.58 -26.31
N LYS A 22 3.31 1.66 -27.07
CA LYS A 22 4.69 1.60 -26.51
C LYS A 22 5.29 2.96 -26.09
N GLY A 23 4.53 4.05 -26.20
CA GLY A 23 5.06 5.41 -26.02
C GLY A 23 4.54 6.20 -24.81
N ILE A 24 3.59 5.67 -24.02
CA ILE A 24 3.04 6.42 -22.88
C ILE A 24 4.02 6.30 -21.71
N GLN A 25 4.95 7.25 -21.63
CA GLN A 25 5.84 7.38 -20.49
C GLN A 25 4.99 7.49 -19.21
N ALA A 26 5.21 6.58 -18.27
CA ALA A 26 4.54 6.58 -16.98
C ALA A 26 4.75 7.93 -16.27
N ARG A 27 3.66 8.59 -15.90
CA ARG A 27 3.68 9.91 -15.26
C ARG A 27 3.39 9.78 -13.76
N PRO A 28 4.09 10.52 -12.89
CA PRO A 28 3.83 10.53 -11.45
C PRO A 28 2.34 10.72 -11.08
N GLU A 29 1.63 11.59 -11.79
CA GLU A 29 0.24 11.97 -11.54
C GLU A 29 -0.72 10.79 -11.69
N ASN A 30 -0.36 9.77 -12.48
CA ASN A 30 -1.17 8.58 -12.67
C ASN A 30 -1.19 7.68 -11.42
N PHE A 31 -0.21 7.84 -10.53
CA PHE A 31 -0.03 6.98 -9.36
C PHE A 31 -0.20 7.72 -8.06
N ILE A 32 -0.23 9.06 -8.07
CA ILE A 32 -0.15 9.86 -6.84
C ILE A 32 -1.45 10.62 -6.58
N LYS A 33 -2.00 10.40 -5.39
CA LYS A 33 -3.03 11.25 -4.78
C LYS A 33 -2.40 12.08 -3.67
N LEU A 34 -2.63 13.39 -3.72
CA LEU A 34 -2.19 14.32 -2.69
C LEU A 34 -3.31 14.50 -1.66
N ASN A 35 -3.07 14.04 -0.44
CA ASN A 35 -3.95 14.27 0.70
C ASN A 35 -3.47 15.54 1.42
N TYR A 36 -4.11 16.67 1.13
CA TYR A 36 -3.74 17.97 1.68
C TYR A 36 -4.13 18.15 3.15
N GLU A 37 -5.22 17.51 3.60
CA GLU A 37 -5.68 17.57 4.99
C GLU A 37 -4.59 17.07 5.94
N TYR A 38 -4.02 15.91 5.60
CA TYR A 38 -2.99 15.27 6.41
C TYR A 38 -1.56 15.46 5.87
N ARG A 39 -1.43 16.22 4.77
CA ARG A 39 -0.15 16.46 4.07
C ARG A 39 0.58 15.14 3.80
N ARG A 40 -0.15 14.19 3.21
CA ARG A 40 0.35 12.87 2.82
C ARG A 40 0.27 12.61 1.32
N ILE A 41 1.34 12.03 0.79
CA ILE A 41 1.43 11.59 -0.60
C ILE A 41 1.03 10.12 -0.60
N ILE A 42 -0.04 9.80 -1.30
CA ILE A 42 -0.59 8.44 -1.34
C ILE A 42 -0.30 7.90 -2.73
N CYS A 43 0.38 6.77 -2.79
CA CYS A 43 0.48 6.03 -4.03
C CYS A 43 -0.77 5.14 -4.19
N VAL A 44 -1.52 5.35 -5.26
CA VAL A 44 -2.75 4.63 -5.63
C VAL A 44 -2.54 3.63 -6.77
N GLY A 45 -1.28 3.34 -7.12
CA GLY A 45 -0.97 2.29 -8.08
C GLY A 45 -1.52 0.93 -7.64
N ALA A 46 -1.93 0.11 -8.60
CA ALA A 46 -2.81 -1.07 -8.43
C ALA A 46 -2.34 -2.11 -7.38
N GLU A 47 -1.08 -2.09 -6.96
CA GLU A 47 -0.55 -3.00 -5.94
C GLU A 47 0.17 -2.28 -4.80
N CYS A 48 0.29 -0.96 -4.88
CA CYS A 48 1.05 -0.16 -3.95
C CYS A 48 0.19 0.32 -2.79
N MET A 49 -0.86 1.10 -3.09
CA MET A 49 -1.87 1.60 -2.14
C MET A 49 -1.29 1.97 -0.76
N LYS A 50 -0.28 2.85 -0.71
CA LYS A 50 0.42 3.18 0.54
C LYS A 50 0.81 4.65 0.63
N ALA A 51 0.89 5.16 1.86
CA ALA A 51 1.41 6.49 2.14
C ALA A 51 2.95 6.50 1.97
N ILE A 52 3.45 7.48 1.22
CA ILE A 52 4.87 7.63 0.87
C ILE A 52 5.38 8.96 1.45
N PRO A 53 6.49 8.95 2.21
CA PRO A 53 7.12 10.19 2.61
C PRO A 53 7.76 10.84 1.38
N LEU A 54 7.69 12.17 1.29
CA LEU A 54 8.24 12.94 0.16
C LEU A 54 9.71 12.58 -0.14
N SER A 55 10.52 12.35 0.91
CA SER A 55 11.92 11.94 0.78
C SER A 55 12.13 10.61 0.07
N LYS A 56 11.15 9.69 0.12
CA LYS A 56 11.21 8.38 -0.55
C LYS A 56 10.45 8.34 -1.88
N LEU A 57 9.69 9.40 -2.23
CA LEU A 57 8.83 9.43 -3.41
C LEU A 57 9.60 9.17 -4.71
N GLY A 58 10.77 9.79 -4.86
CA GLY A 58 11.64 9.59 -6.02
C GLY A 58 12.02 8.13 -6.24
N LYS A 59 12.53 7.49 -5.18
CA LYS A 59 12.92 6.07 -5.20
C LYS A 59 11.71 5.17 -5.43
N HIS A 60 10.61 5.46 -4.75
CA HIS A 60 9.37 4.70 -4.84
C HIS A 60 8.81 4.66 -6.27
N LEU A 61 8.59 5.83 -6.90
CA LEU A 61 8.05 5.91 -8.25
C LEU A 61 8.97 5.26 -9.30
N GLY A 62 10.29 5.36 -9.11
CA GLY A 62 11.25 4.71 -10.00
C GLY A 62 11.26 3.19 -9.90
N MET A 63 11.21 2.65 -8.68
CA MET A 63 11.29 1.20 -8.45
C MET A 63 9.96 0.48 -8.71
N GLU A 64 8.85 1.06 -8.25
CA GLU A 64 7.55 0.36 -8.21
C GLU A 64 6.68 0.69 -9.42
N HIS A 65 6.92 1.83 -10.08
CA HIS A 65 6.09 2.31 -11.18
C HIS A 65 6.90 2.66 -12.44
N ASN A 66 8.21 2.38 -12.44
CA ASN A 66 9.13 2.65 -13.54
C ASN A 66 9.04 4.10 -14.07
N VAL A 67 8.77 5.05 -13.18
CA VAL A 67 8.66 6.46 -13.55
C VAL A 67 10.06 7.07 -13.68
N PRO A 68 10.38 7.73 -14.80
CA PRO A 68 11.70 8.30 -15.02
C PRO A 68 12.06 9.38 -13.99
N LYS A 69 13.32 9.37 -13.54
CA LYS A 69 13.84 10.30 -12.52
C LYS A 69 13.54 11.79 -12.84
N GLY A 70 13.66 12.20 -14.10
CA GLY A 70 13.39 13.57 -14.52
C GLY A 70 11.93 13.99 -14.37
N ALA A 71 11.00 13.10 -14.72
CA ALA A 71 9.56 13.33 -14.53
C ALA A 71 9.24 13.43 -13.03
N THR A 72 9.80 12.53 -12.22
CA THR A 72 9.59 12.54 -10.76
C THR A 72 10.19 13.79 -10.09
N ALA A 73 11.37 14.24 -10.51
CA ALA A 73 11.98 15.45 -9.97
C ALA A 73 11.11 16.69 -10.27
N THR A 74 10.63 16.81 -11.50
CA THR A 74 9.72 17.89 -11.92
C THR A 74 8.44 17.87 -11.08
N PHE A 75 7.86 16.69 -10.86
CA PHE A 75 6.68 16.54 -10.00
C PHE A 75 6.95 16.92 -8.54
N ILE A 76 8.06 16.47 -7.97
CA ILE A 76 8.48 16.82 -6.59
C ILE A 76 8.67 18.33 -6.42
N ASP A 77 9.18 19.02 -7.42
CA ASP A 77 9.32 20.48 -7.37
C ASP A 77 7.95 21.17 -7.49
N SER A 78 7.01 20.60 -8.27
CA SER A 78 5.65 21.15 -8.44
C SER A 78 4.79 21.10 -7.18
N ILE A 79 4.97 20.11 -6.30
CA ILE A 79 4.19 19.96 -5.07
C ILE A 79 4.62 20.92 -3.95
N GLY A 80 5.75 21.63 -4.11
CA GLY A 80 6.24 22.64 -3.17
C GLY A 80 6.76 22.06 -1.85
N LYS A 81 8.08 21.89 -1.72
CA LYS A 81 8.73 21.22 -0.58
C LYS A 81 8.33 21.77 0.80
N GLU A 82 8.03 23.06 0.92
CA GLU A 82 7.70 23.71 2.19
C GLU A 82 6.34 23.28 2.77
N ALA A 83 5.36 22.89 1.94
CA ALA A 83 4.03 22.48 2.40
C ALA A 83 3.97 21.02 2.89
N TRP A 84 4.98 20.22 2.55
CA TRP A 84 4.99 18.76 2.76
C TRP A 84 6.14 18.29 3.67
N VAL A 85 6.90 19.22 4.24
CA VAL A 85 8.02 18.94 5.14
C VAL A 85 7.60 19.19 6.59
N ARG A 86 7.80 18.12 7.38
CA ARG A 86 7.90 18.04 8.85
C ARG A 86 6.62 17.84 9.70
N ARG A 87 6.80 16.81 10.56
CA ARG A 87 6.14 16.41 11.81
C ARG A 87 4.84 15.62 11.73
N ARG A 88 4.66 14.83 12.79
CA ARG A 88 3.56 13.88 13.07
C ARG A 88 2.15 14.47 13.01
N GLU A 89 2.04 15.79 12.81
CA GLU A 89 0.83 16.63 12.81
C GLU A 89 -0.16 16.35 11.65
N GLY A 90 0.05 15.27 10.90
CA GLY A 90 -0.84 14.83 9.83
C GLY A 90 -1.17 13.35 9.93
N THR A 91 -1.22 12.76 11.13
CA THR A 91 -1.74 11.39 11.29
C THR A 91 -3.19 11.49 11.77
N PRO A 92 -4.16 10.93 11.01
CA PRO A 92 -5.53 10.84 11.47
C PRO A 92 -5.59 10.09 12.81
N ALA A 93 -6.55 10.47 13.64
CA ALA A 93 -6.83 9.72 14.86
C ALA A 93 -7.23 8.27 14.54
N ASP A 94 -7.00 7.38 15.51
CA ASP A 94 -7.51 6.02 15.43
C ASP A 94 -9.04 6.00 15.46
N GLY A 95 -9.63 4.99 14.82
CA GLY A 95 -11.09 4.84 14.74
C GLY A 95 -11.75 5.73 13.70
N LEU A 96 -11.00 6.54 12.96
CA LEU A 96 -11.55 7.23 11.78
C LEU A 96 -11.68 6.29 10.58
N GLU A 97 -12.58 6.64 9.66
CA GLU A 97 -12.79 5.92 8.40
C GLU A 97 -11.48 5.74 7.61
N PRO A 98 -11.32 4.62 6.90
CA PRO A 98 -10.14 4.38 6.08
C PRO A 98 -9.86 5.51 5.09
N GLN A 99 -8.58 5.87 4.96
CA GLN A 99 -8.16 6.88 4.01
C GLN A 99 -8.07 6.26 2.63
N GLU A 100 -8.77 6.85 1.68
CA GLU A 100 -8.88 6.34 0.32
C GLU A 100 -7.50 6.22 -0.35
N GLY A 101 -7.28 5.11 -1.06
CA GLY A 101 -6.03 4.84 -1.76
C GLY A 101 -4.93 4.24 -0.87
N ILE A 102 -5.21 3.98 0.42
CA ILE A 102 -4.31 3.22 1.30
C ILE A 102 -4.92 1.86 1.61
N ARG A 103 -4.13 0.80 1.49
CA ARG A 103 -4.56 -0.57 1.78
C ARG A 103 -4.85 -0.73 3.28
N ILE A 104 -6.01 -1.31 3.58
CA ILE A 104 -6.35 -1.77 4.93
C ILE A 104 -5.73 -3.14 5.13
N LEU A 105 -5.15 -3.35 6.31
CA LEU A 105 -4.46 -4.56 6.67
C LEU A 105 -4.94 -5.07 8.03
N ASN A 106 -4.98 -6.39 8.21
CA ASN A 106 -5.14 -6.99 9.53
C ASN A 106 -3.86 -6.83 10.35
N GLY A 107 -3.97 -6.41 11.61
CA GLY A 107 -2.85 -6.23 12.51
C GLY A 107 -3.23 -6.50 13.96
N TYR A 108 -2.30 -6.13 14.84
CA TYR A 108 -2.44 -6.34 16.27
C TYR A 108 -2.08 -5.05 17.02
N ARG A 109 -2.83 -4.75 18.07
CA ARG A 109 -2.59 -3.65 19.02
C ARG A 109 -2.31 -4.24 20.41
N CYS A 110 -1.39 -3.62 21.13
CA CYS A 110 -1.18 -3.91 22.55
C CYS A 110 -2.39 -3.43 23.36
N ARG A 111 -3.01 -4.30 24.17
CA ARG A 111 -4.15 -3.88 25.00
C ARG A 111 -3.79 -2.93 26.14
N HIS A 112 -2.51 -2.89 26.54
CA HIS A 112 -2.03 -1.98 27.58
C HIS A 112 -1.58 -0.62 27.01
N CYS A 113 -1.16 -0.59 25.74
CA CYS A 113 -0.62 0.61 25.10
C CYS A 113 -1.46 1.00 23.88
N ASP A 114 -2.14 2.14 23.95
CA ASP A 114 -2.90 2.69 22.82
C ASP A 114 -2.04 2.98 21.59
N VAL A 115 -0.73 3.19 21.78
CA VAL A 115 0.20 3.58 20.73
C VAL A 115 0.82 2.40 19.99
N PHE A 116 0.98 1.23 20.63
CA PHE A 116 1.77 0.15 20.04
C PHE A 116 0.92 -0.76 19.14
N ARG A 117 1.33 -0.86 17.88
CA ARG A 117 0.67 -1.63 16.83
C ARG A 117 1.69 -2.34 15.96
N ALA A 118 1.38 -3.56 15.54
CA ALA A 118 2.26 -4.38 14.72
C ALA A 118 1.50 -5.26 13.72
N ARG A 119 2.24 -5.81 12.75
CA ARG A 119 1.71 -6.76 11.75
C ARG A 119 1.53 -8.17 12.32
N SER A 120 2.18 -8.49 13.45
CA SER A 120 2.17 -9.81 14.08
C SER A 120 1.87 -9.70 15.57
N ALA A 121 1.23 -10.74 16.11
CA ALA A 121 0.96 -10.88 17.54
C ALA A 121 2.28 -10.99 18.32
N MET A 122 3.25 -11.76 17.81
CA MET A 122 4.58 -11.92 18.40
C MET A 122 5.28 -10.58 18.65
N SER A 123 5.20 -9.62 17.72
CA SER A 123 5.80 -8.30 17.96
C SER A 123 5.09 -7.48 19.04
N VAL A 124 3.81 -7.76 19.32
CA VAL A 124 3.06 -7.16 20.44
C VAL A 124 3.43 -7.84 21.76
N GLU A 125 3.63 -9.16 21.74
CA GLU A 125 4.10 -9.93 22.89
C GLU A 125 5.53 -9.52 23.29
N ASP A 126 6.45 -9.44 22.32
CA ASP A 126 7.81 -8.93 22.56
C ASP A 126 7.79 -7.52 23.16
N HIS A 127 6.91 -6.65 22.66
CA HIS A 127 6.70 -5.32 23.20
C HIS A 127 6.19 -5.37 24.64
N TRP A 128 5.21 -6.22 24.92
CA TRP A 128 4.61 -6.38 26.23
C TRP A 128 5.66 -6.73 27.29
N ASP A 129 6.52 -7.68 26.98
CA ASP A 129 7.61 -8.08 27.86
C ASP A 129 8.67 -6.99 27.99
N SER A 130 9.05 -6.35 26.87
CA SER A 130 10.11 -5.32 26.86
C SER A 130 9.74 -4.05 27.63
N GLU A 131 8.46 -3.67 27.64
CA GLU A 131 7.97 -2.49 28.37
C GLU A 131 7.50 -2.83 29.79
N GLY A 132 7.50 -4.11 30.17
CA GLY A 132 7.20 -4.54 31.52
C GLY A 132 5.72 -4.39 31.91
N HIS A 133 4.80 -4.63 30.98
CA HIS A 133 3.34 -4.54 31.23
C HIS A 133 2.83 -5.59 32.24
N GLY A 134 3.69 -6.53 32.65
CA GLY A 134 3.41 -7.49 33.72
C GLY A 134 2.52 -8.64 33.28
N VAL A 135 1.68 -9.15 34.18
CA VAL A 135 0.75 -10.25 33.87
C VAL A 135 -0.52 -9.66 33.26
N ALA A 136 -0.89 -10.13 32.07
CA ALA A 136 -2.12 -9.69 31.42
C ALA A 136 -3.36 -10.31 32.06
N GLU A 137 -4.39 -9.50 32.31
CA GLU A 137 -5.74 -10.00 32.53
C GLU A 137 -6.38 -10.34 31.17
N GLY A 138 -6.19 -11.60 30.74
CA GLY A 138 -6.66 -12.10 29.45
C GLY A 138 -5.62 -11.98 28.34
N SER A 139 -6.07 -11.73 27.10
CA SER A 139 -5.16 -11.64 25.95
C SER A 139 -4.39 -10.31 25.96
N MET A 140 -3.08 -10.37 25.77
CA MET A 140 -2.19 -9.21 25.61
C MET A 140 -2.45 -8.43 24.31
N VAL A 141 -2.99 -9.15 23.32
CA VAL A 141 -3.13 -8.68 21.95
C VAL A 141 -4.60 -8.43 21.60
N GLU A 142 -4.82 -7.42 20.79
CA GLU A 142 -6.11 -7.12 20.18
C GLU A 142 -5.93 -7.13 18.67
N GLN A 143 -6.73 -7.94 17.97
CA GLN A 143 -6.75 -7.92 16.51
C GLN A 143 -7.47 -6.67 16.04
N VAL A 144 -6.84 -5.92 15.14
CA VAL A 144 -7.35 -4.64 14.64
C VAL A 144 -7.18 -4.54 13.13
N ARG A 145 -8.02 -3.73 12.49
CA ARG A 145 -7.87 -3.31 11.10
C ARG A 145 -7.08 -2.00 11.07
N MET A 146 -6.07 -1.92 10.21
CA MET A 146 -5.15 -0.77 10.23
C MET A 146 -4.63 -0.38 8.85
N GLN A 147 -4.24 0.88 8.71
CA GLN A 147 -3.57 1.42 7.52
C GLN A 147 -2.14 1.85 7.87
N SER A 148 -1.17 1.57 6.98
CA SER A 148 0.20 2.07 7.10
C SER A 148 0.24 3.55 6.75
N TRP A 149 0.68 4.39 7.69
CA TRP A 149 0.68 5.84 7.55
C TRP A 149 2.08 6.43 7.26
N SER A 150 3.13 5.78 7.72
CA SER A 150 4.49 6.04 7.26
C SER A 150 5.41 4.87 7.57
N SER A 151 6.51 4.75 6.82
CA SER A 151 7.76 4.20 7.37
C SER A 151 8.72 5.37 7.57
N GLU A 152 8.83 5.87 8.81
CA GLU A 152 10.14 6.42 9.19
C GLU A 152 11.17 5.28 9.08
N GLU A 153 12.45 5.60 8.92
CA GLU A 153 13.51 4.61 8.63
C GLU A 153 13.53 3.41 9.59
N TRP A 154 12.94 3.53 10.78
CA TRP A 154 13.03 2.54 11.84
C TRP A 154 11.68 2.09 12.42
N ARG A 155 10.55 2.68 12.01
CA ARG A 155 9.23 2.27 12.53
C ARG A 155 8.11 2.51 11.52
N ALA A 156 7.38 1.45 11.22
CA ALA A 156 6.10 1.57 10.54
C ALA A 156 5.08 2.18 11.50
N VAL A 157 4.46 3.28 11.09
CA VAL A 157 3.34 3.89 11.80
C VAL A 157 2.07 3.30 11.23
N PHE A 158 1.29 2.64 12.08
CA PHE A 158 -0.03 2.12 11.74
C PHE A 158 -1.10 2.94 12.45
N ARG A 159 -2.25 3.15 11.80
CA ARG A 159 -3.46 3.66 12.46
C ARG A 159 -4.58 2.65 12.39
N VAL A 160 -5.32 2.49 13.48
CA VAL A 160 -6.52 1.65 13.53
C VAL A 160 -7.64 2.39 12.80
N VAL A 161 -8.39 1.68 11.97
CA VAL A 161 -9.49 2.24 11.19
C VAL A 161 -10.80 1.59 11.60
N GLU A 162 -11.87 2.38 11.65
CA GLU A 162 -13.21 1.84 11.82
C GLU A 162 -13.75 1.47 10.42
N GLU A 163 -13.86 0.17 10.14
CA GLU A 163 -14.64 -0.29 9.00
C GLU A 163 -16.10 -0.28 9.46
N GLY A 164 -16.90 0.66 8.95
CA GLY A 164 -18.33 0.69 9.23
C GLY A 164 -18.90 -0.71 9.02
N LEU A 165 -19.53 -1.27 10.05
CA LEU A 165 -19.96 -2.67 10.20
C LEU A 165 -20.29 -3.35 8.85
N ARG A 166 -19.30 -3.99 8.24
CA ARG A 166 -19.54 -4.95 7.16
C ARG A 166 -19.60 -6.31 7.83
N SER A 167 -20.83 -6.74 8.08
CA SER A 167 -21.14 -8.11 8.41
C SER A 167 -20.59 -9.03 7.33
N ASP A 168 -20.10 -10.17 7.80
CA ASP A 168 -19.98 -11.44 7.09
C ASP A 168 -18.61 -11.75 6.49
N GLY A 169 -18.13 -12.94 6.90
CA GLY A 169 -16.74 -13.34 6.89
C GLY A 169 -16.12 -13.50 5.52
N GLU A 170 -14.87 -13.04 5.41
CA GLU A 170 -14.01 -13.32 4.27
C GLU A 170 -12.66 -13.85 4.78
N ASP A 171 -12.40 -15.08 4.34
CA ASP A 171 -11.11 -15.73 4.12
C ASP A 171 -9.93 -14.77 4.02
N GLY A 172 -9.16 -14.71 5.11
CA GLY A 172 -7.96 -13.88 5.19
C GLY A 172 -6.85 -14.42 4.31
N LEU A 173 -6.32 -13.59 3.41
CA LEU A 173 -4.98 -13.77 2.86
C LEU A 173 -3.95 -13.37 3.93
N PHE A 174 -3.07 -14.31 4.27
CA PHE A 174 -1.98 -14.11 5.22
C PHE A 174 -0.70 -13.81 4.43
N CYS A 175 0.02 -12.73 4.78
CA CYS A 175 1.40 -12.55 4.30
C CYS A 175 2.31 -13.39 5.19
N LYS A 176 3.03 -14.34 4.58
CA LYS A 176 4.17 -14.98 5.21
C LYS A 176 5.22 -13.90 5.45
N VAL A 177 5.60 -13.69 6.71
CA VAL A 177 6.62 -12.68 7.05
C VAL A 177 7.92 -13.08 6.37
N PRO A 178 8.50 -12.24 5.49
CA PRO A 178 9.79 -12.54 4.91
C PRO A 178 10.88 -12.50 5.98
N ASN A 179 11.87 -13.39 5.87
CA ASN A 179 12.93 -13.52 6.87
C ASN A 179 13.94 -12.36 6.79
N SER A 180 13.82 -11.46 5.82
CA SER A 180 14.68 -10.29 5.69
C SER A 180 13.97 -9.05 5.11
N VAL A 181 14.52 -7.87 5.43
CA VAL A 181 14.04 -6.58 4.94
C VAL A 181 14.39 -6.44 3.46
N GLY A 182 13.39 -6.62 2.58
CA GLY A 182 13.54 -6.48 1.13
C GLY A 182 12.95 -7.60 0.29
N GLU A 183 12.44 -8.66 0.92
CA GLU A 183 11.72 -9.74 0.25
C GLU A 183 10.23 -9.41 0.08
N GLU A 184 9.65 -9.76 -1.07
CA GLU A 184 8.21 -9.61 -1.34
C GLU A 184 7.39 -10.62 -0.52
N CYS A 185 6.23 -10.18 -0.02
CA CYS A 185 5.30 -11.05 0.72
C CYS A 185 4.80 -12.19 -0.17
N GLU A 186 5.01 -13.43 0.27
CA GLU A 186 4.29 -14.59 -0.26
C GLU A 186 2.90 -14.64 0.41
N TRP A 187 1.84 -14.63 -0.39
CA TRP A 187 0.45 -14.57 0.10
C TRP A 187 -0.15 -15.97 0.14
N ILE A 188 -0.63 -16.37 1.32
CA ILE A 188 -1.27 -17.68 1.53
C ILE A 188 -2.76 -17.46 1.77
N ARG A 189 -3.62 -18.22 1.09
CA ARG A 189 -5.05 -18.28 1.37
C ARG A 189 -5.29 -19.20 2.57
N GLY A 190 -5.82 -18.67 3.66
CA GLY A 190 -6.36 -19.49 4.74
C GLY A 190 -7.85 -19.72 4.52
N ILE A 191 -8.26 -20.96 4.28
CA ILE A 191 -9.68 -21.32 4.21
C ILE A 191 -10.16 -21.52 5.65
N GLY A 192 -10.79 -20.51 6.22
CA GLY A 192 -11.38 -20.58 7.56
C GLY A 192 -12.76 -21.22 7.51
N GLY A 193 -12.88 -22.48 7.95
CA GLY A 193 -14.16 -23.08 8.34
C GLY A 193 -14.49 -22.84 9.82
N PRO A 194 -15.76 -22.90 10.23
CA PRO A 194 -16.20 -22.59 11.60
C PRO A 194 -15.65 -23.50 12.70
N ASP A 195 -15.02 -24.64 12.35
CA ASP A 195 -14.61 -25.68 13.32
C ASP A 195 -13.09 -25.89 13.42
N GLY A 196 -12.27 -24.91 13.03
CA GLY A 196 -10.82 -24.95 13.23
C GLY A 196 -10.00 -25.17 11.97
N ILE A 197 -8.72 -24.82 12.07
CA ILE A 197 -7.75 -24.74 10.98
C ILE A 197 -7.51 -26.13 10.39
N ILE A 198 -8.00 -26.37 9.17
CA ILE A 198 -7.49 -27.44 8.30
C ILE A 198 -6.31 -26.87 7.52
N GLU A 199 -5.10 -27.33 7.86
CA GLU A 199 -3.89 -27.06 7.10
C GLU A 199 -3.94 -27.83 5.77
N GLU A 200 -4.56 -27.24 4.75
CA GLU A 200 -4.42 -27.73 3.37
C GLU A 200 -3.46 -26.81 2.60
N TRP A 201 -2.28 -27.35 2.29
CA TRP A 201 -1.22 -26.67 1.57
C TRP A 201 -1.57 -26.58 0.09
N VAL A 202 -2.03 -25.42 -0.38
CA VAL A 202 -2.10 -25.11 -1.81
C VAL A 202 -1.02 -24.08 -2.14
N VAL A 203 0.03 -24.54 -2.82
CA VAL A 203 1.04 -23.68 -3.44
C VAL A 203 0.42 -23.09 -4.71
N ILE A 204 0.31 -21.76 -4.79
CA ILE A 204 -0.10 -21.03 -6.00
C ILE A 204 1.14 -20.30 -6.54
#